data_AF-A0A7C1BVC0-F1
#
_entry.id   AF-A0A7C1BVC0-F1
#
_cell.length_a   1.000
_cell.length_b   1.000
_cell.length_c   1.000
_cell.angle_alpha   90.00
_cell.angle_beta   90.00
_cell.angle_gamma   90.00
#
_symmetry.space_group_name_H-M   'P 1'
#
loop_
_entity.id
_entity.type
_entity.pdbx_description
1 polymer ?
#
loop_
_entity_poly.entity_id
_entity_poly.type
_entity_poly.pdbx_seq_one_letter_code
_entity_poly.pdbx_strand_id
1 'polypeptide(L)'
;LVVACGALSGFHSLVGSGTSSKQLANEAHGLLVGYGGMLTEGFLSTMVIAILGSFAFEALVKAGLSLSQAQALADPATAAATWTSILGKYKWFTIIPYSYAAATNTVLGLPFEAMAVFSALWITGFALTSLDTATRLGRFAWQELMTPLKDKAPSVYKVLANRWVGAIIILVLATPLAWGAAWKVLWPAFAGMNQLLASLALMTVALWAAKVQRTTALGKGLTFTPAFFLWITVTVALIWYEAVVVPATVVKNPLTGYTVGIITGVGLALNIMLLIDFLLALRRPTPST
;
A
#
# COMPACT_ATOMS: atom_id res chain seq x y z
N LEU A 1 6.34 0.87 12.53
CA LEU A 1 5.26 1.25 11.59
C LEU A 1 5.91 1.88 10.34
N VAL A 2 6.62 1.07 9.54
CA VAL A 2 7.48 1.54 8.45
C VAL A 2 6.71 1.42 7.13
N VAL A 3 5.75 2.31 6.92
CA VAL A 3 4.81 2.32 5.79
C VAL A 3 3.64 1.36 6.00
N ALA A 4 2.58 1.88 6.60
CA ALA A 4 1.23 1.37 6.40
C ALA A 4 0.55 2.21 5.30
N CYS A 5 -0.23 1.57 4.43
CA CYS A 5 -1.08 2.21 3.44
C CYS A 5 -2.29 2.95 4.06
N GLY A 6 -2.22 3.33 5.34
CA GLY A 6 -3.40 3.56 6.19
C GLY A 6 -3.77 5.00 6.49
N ALA A 7 -2.88 5.99 6.36
CA ALA A 7 -3.22 7.39 6.69
C ALA A 7 -3.54 8.24 5.45
N LEU A 8 -2.77 8.08 4.38
CA LEU A 8 -2.94 8.75 3.08
C LEU A 8 -2.49 7.77 1.99
N SER A 9 -3.39 7.32 1.13
CA SER A 9 -3.09 6.35 0.06
C SER A 9 -3.49 6.92 -1.29
N GLY A 10 -2.50 7.24 -2.11
CA GLY A 10 -2.71 7.70 -3.48
C GLY A 10 -3.32 6.63 -4.38
N PHE A 11 -3.03 5.37 -4.08
CA PHE A 11 -3.66 4.25 -4.78
C PHE A 11 -5.18 4.20 -4.52
N HIS A 12 -5.64 4.43 -3.29
CA HIS A 12 -7.07 4.45 -3.00
C HIS A 12 -7.79 5.63 -3.68
N SER A 13 -7.16 6.81 -3.74
CA SER A 13 -7.76 7.95 -4.45
C SER A 13 -7.85 7.70 -5.96
N LEU A 14 -6.86 7.07 -6.57
CA LEU A 14 -6.88 6.71 -8.00
C LEU A 14 -7.89 5.60 -8.31
N VAL A 15 -7.91 4.53 -7.51
CA VAL A 15 -8.84 3.40 -7.73
C VAL A 15 -10.29 3.84 -7.50
N GLY A 16 -10.56 4.62 -6.46
CA GLY A 16 -11.89 5.17 -6.17
C GLY A 16 -12.39 6.12 -7.27
N SER A 17 -11.49 6.94 -7.83
CA SER A 17 -11.81 7.84 -8.95
C SER A 17 -11.78 7.19 -10.34
N GLY A 18 -11.27 5.96 -10.45
CA GLY A 18 -11.20 5.21 -11.71
C GLY A 18 -12.41 4.32 -11.97
N THR A 19 -13.19 3.98 -10.93
CA THR A 19 -14.27 2.99 -10.98
C THR A 19 -15.63 3.61 -10.69
N SER A 20 -15.97 3.84 -9.43
CA SER A 20 -17.30 4.29 -9.01
C SER A 20 -17.68 5.65 -9.56
N SER A 21 -16.75 6.62 -9.56
CA SER A 21 -17.00 7.96 -10.10
C SER A 21 -17.38 7.98 -11.59
N LYS A 22 -16.95 6.98 -12.37
CA LYS A 22 -17.30 6.84 -13.80
C LYS A 22 -18.62 6.11 -14.02
N GLN A 23 -19.10 5.37 -13.01
CA GLN A 23 -20.34 4.60 -13.06
C GLN A 23 -21.54 5.40 -12.54
N LEU A 24 -21.30 6.42 -11.72
CA LEU A 24 -22.34 7.29 -11.18
C LEU A 24 -22.62 8.46 -12.12
N ALA A 25 -23.90 8.71 -12.43
CA ALA A 25 -24.32 9.84 -13.26
C ALA A 25 -24.21 11.19 -12.53
N ASN A 26 -24.36 11.19 -11.21
CA ASN A 26 -24.16 12.35 -10.33
C ASN A 26 -23.79 11.87 -8.91
N GLU A 27 -23.28 12.79 -8.08
CA GLU A 27 -22.83 12.50 -6.71
C GLU A 27 -23.94 11.97 -5.80
N ALA A 28 -25.19 12.42 -5.99
CA ALA A 28 -26.34 11.98 -5.20
C ALA A 28 -26.73 10.51 -5.44
N HIS A 29 -26.25 9.90 -6.54
CA HIS A 29 -26.41 8.46 -6.79
C HIS A 29 -25.37 7.61 -6.04
N GLY A 30 -24.39 8.23 -5.37
CA GLY A 30 -23.42 7.54 -4.54
C GLY A 30 -24.10 6.90 -3.33
N LEU A 31 -24.17 5.57 -3.31
CA LEU A 31 -24.59 4.84 -2.11
C LEU A 31 -23.53 4.99 -1.02
N LEU A 32 -23.98 5.03 0.24
CA LEU A 32 -23.08 5.03 1.39
C LEU A 32 -22.37 3.68 1.49
N VAL A 33 -21.23 3.54 0.81
CA VAL A 33 -20.40 2.35 0.84
C VAL A 33 -19.02 2.76 1.35
N GLY A 34 -18.67 2.33 2.56
CA GLY A 34 -17.31 2.47 3.10
C GLY A 34 -16.99 3.77 3.84
N TYR A 35 -17.91 4.72 4.01
CA TYR A 35 -17.68 5.84 4.92
C TYR A 35 -17.52 5.32 6.35
N GLY A 36 -16.38 5.61 6.99
CA GLY A 36 -15.99 5.05 8.28
C GLY A 36 -15.33 3.67 8.24
N GLY A 37 -15.26 2.99 7.08
CA GLY A 37 -14.57 1.71 6.92
C GLY A 37 -13.08 1.79 7.25
N MET A 38 -12.43 2.91 6.94
CA MET A 38 -11.05 3.17 7.36
C MET A 38 -10.89 3.15 8.90
N LEU A 39 -11.90 3.57 9.66
CA LEU A 39 -11.86 3.52 11.13
C LEU A 39 -11.96 2.08 11.64
N THR A 40 -12.80 1.25 11.01
CA THR A 40 -12.92 -0.16 11.39
C THR A 40 -11.70 -0.98 10.97
N GLU A 41 -11.09 -0.68 9.81
CA GLU A 41 -9.80 -1.24 9.39
C GLU A 41 -8.67 -0.83 10.33
N GLY A 42 -8.62 0.45 10.72
CA GLY A 42 -7.67 0.96 11.71
C GLY A 42 -7.83 0.29 13.07
N PHE A 43 -9.07 0.16 13.55
CA PHE A 43 -9.40 -0.52 14.80
C PHE A 43 -9.04 -2.01 14.77
N LEU A 44 -9.33 -2.70 13.67
CA LEU A 44 -8.93 -4.09 13.48
C LEU A 44 -7.40 -4.22 13.51
N SER A 45 -6.68 -3.33 12.83
CA SER A 45 -5.21 -3.30 12.81
C SER A 45 -4.62 -3.11 14.21
N THR A 46 -5.14 -2.15 14.99
CA THR A 46 -4.68 -1.95 16.38
C THR A 46 -4.99 -3.15 17.26
N MET A 47 -6.15 -3.78 17.09
CA MET A 47 -6.52 -5.00 17.82
C MET A 47 -5.58 -6.16 17.47
N VAL A 48 -5.25 -6.38 16.20
CA VAL A 48 -4.29 -7.41 15.79
C VAL A 48 -2.91 -7.16 16.41
N ILE A 49 -2.43 -5.92 16.39
CA ILE A 49 -1.13 -5.57 17.00
C ILE A 49 -1.15 -5.82 18.52
N ALA A 50 -2.22 -5.43 19.20
CA ALA A 50 -2.37 -5.67 20.64
C ALA A 50 -2.41 -7.18 20.96
N ILE A 51 -3.19 -7.97 20.21
CA ILE A 51 -3.26 -9.43 20.37
C ILE A 51 -1.88 -10.06 20.15
N LEU A 52 -1.15 -9.64 19.12
CA LEU A 52 0.21 -10.11 18.89
C LEU A 52 1.12 -9.75 20.07
N GLY A 53 1.10 -8.50 20.52
CA GLY A 53 1.90 -8.03 21.65
C GLY A 53 1.63 -8.81 22.95
N SER A 54 0.36 -9.17 23.21
CA SER A 54 -0.06 -9.80 24.46
C SER A 54 -0.05 -11.33 24.44
N PHE A 55 -0.40 -11.98 23.32
CA PHE A 55 -0.71 -13.42 23.27
C PHE A 55 0.22 -14.24 22.38
N ALA A 56 1.11 -13.63 21.59
CA ALA A 56 1.97 -14.40 20.69
C ALA A 56 2.92 -15.37 21.39
N PHE A 57 3.36 -15.07 22.61
CA PHE A 57 4.20 -15.99 23.37
C PHE A 57 3.41 -17.15 23.94
N GLU A 58 2.23 -16.89 24.50
CA GLU A 58 1.31 -17.94 24.95
C GLU A 58 0.96 -18.89 23.80
N ALA A 59 0.72 -18.32 22.62
CA ALA A 59 0.52 -19.05 21.37
C ALA A 59 1.71 -19.94 20.99
N LEU A 60 2.95 -19.45 21.13
CA LEU A 60 4.16 -20.22 20.84
C LEU A 60 4.41 -21.33 21.86
N VAL A 61 4.15 -21.08 23.15
CA VAL A 61 4.24 -22.09 24.21
C VAL A 61 3.21 -23.20 23.99
N LYS A 62 1.95 -22.84 23.69
CA LYS A 62 0.89 -23.79 23.32
C LYS A 62 1.21 -24.55 22.03
N ALA A 63 1.99 -23.96 21.13
CA ALA A 63 2.53 -24.61 19.93
C ALA A 63 3.81 -25.45 20.18
N GLY A 64 4.26 -25.59 21.43
CA GLY A 64 5.37 -26.49 21.81
C GLY A 64 6.76 -25.84 21.94
N LEU A 65 6.86 -24.51 22.06
CA LEU A 65 8.14 -23.81 22.27
C LEU A 65 8.56 -23.78 23.75
N SER A 66 9.83 -24.09 24.04
CA SER A 66 10.37 -24.12 25.41
C SER A 66 10.40 -22.74 26.08
N LEU A 67 9.93 -22.69 27.33
CA LEU A 67 9.65 -21.51 28.17
C LEU A 67 10.85 -20.58 28.46
N SER A 68 12.10 -21.00 28.21
CA SER A 68 13.31 -20.22 28.51
C SER A 68 13.41 -18.91 27.71
N GLN A 69 12.70 -18.80 26.58
CA GLN A 69 12.62 -17.58 25.78
C GLN A 69 11.46 -16.65 26.19
N ALA A 70 10.50 -17.14 26.97
CA ALA A 70 9.34 -16.36 27.43
C ALA A 70 9.68 -15.46 28.64
N GLN A 71 10.66 -15.84 29.45
CA GLN A 71 11.15 -15.04 30.60
C GLN A 71 12.02 -13.84 30.19
N ALA A 72 12.54 -13.81 28.96
CA ALA A 72 13.40 -12.73 28.45
C ALA A 72 12.66 -11.43 28.08
N LEU A 73 11.40 -11.26 28.54
CA LEU A 73 10.52 -10.13 28.19
C LEU A 73 10.11 -9.25 29.35
N ALA A 74 10.54 -9.56 30.57
CA ALA A 74 10.47 -8.56 31.65
C ALA A 74 11.34 -7.33 31.31
N ASP A 75 12.33 -7.49 30.44
CA ASP A 75 13.17 -6.42 29.93
C ASP A 75 12.72 -5.97 28.51
N PRO A 76 12.24 -4.72 28.36
CA PRO A 76 11.90 -4.13 27.06
C PRO A 76 13.07 -4.14 26.06
N ALA A 77 14.32 -4.19 26.52
CA ALA A 77 15.50 -4.18 25.66
C ALA A 77 15.70 -5.51 24.90
N THR A 78 15.38 -6.65 25.53
CA THR A 78 15.48 -7.99 24.93
C THR A 78 14.21 -8.42 24.19
N ALA A 79 13.08 -7.77 24.48
CA ALA A 79 11.80 -7.99 23.80
C ALA A 79 11.92 -7.86 22.28
N ALA A 80 12.48 -6.75 21.80
CA ALA A 80 12.60 -6.48 20.36
C ALA A 80 13.48 -7.51 19.63
N ALA A 81 14.61 -7.91 20.23
CA ALA A 81 15.54 -8.90 19.67
C ALA A 81 14.92 -10.32 19.64
N THR A 82 14.16 -10.67 20.69
CA THR A 82 13.44 -11.94 20.78
C THR A 82 12.32 -12.00 19.73
N TRP A 83 11.60 -10.89 19.53
CA TRP A 83 10.58 -10.76 18.49
C TRP A 83 11.12 -10.92 17.07
N THR A 84 12.29 -10.34 16.74
CA THR A 84 12.93 -10.53 15.43
C THR A 84 13.41 -11.98 15.23
N SER A 85 13.91 -12.62 16.29
CA SER A 85 14.25 -14.05 16.29
C SER A 85 13.05 -14.94 15.98
N ILE A 86 11.91 -14.68 16.62
CA ILE A 86 10.66 -15.43 16.44
C ILE A 86 10.12 -15.25 15.02
N LEU A 87 10.06 -14.02 14.50
CA LEU A 87 9.62 -13.75 13.11
C LEU A 87 10.58 -14.32 12.06
N GLY A 88 11.85 -14.54 12.42
CA GLY A 88 12.84 -15.21 11.57
C GLY A 88 12.62 -16.71 11.47
N LYS A 89 12.23 -17.35 12.58
CA LYS A 89 12.01 -18.81 12.67
C LYS A 89 10.60 -19.23 12.27
N TYR A 90 9.59 -18.49 12.71
CA TYR A 90 8.18 -18.75 12.45
C TYR A 90 7.60 -17.69 11.52
N LYS A 91 6.84 -18.14 10.53
CA LYS A 91 6.26 -17.24 9.54
C LYS A 91 5.07 -16.50 10.13
N TRP A 92 4.82 -15.28 9.64
CA TRP A 92 3.72 -14.43 10.09
C TRP A 92 2.34 -15.13 9.95
N PHE A 93 2.16 -15.95 8.92
CA PHE A 93 0.95 -16.75 8.69
C PHE A 93 0.73 -17.87 9.73
N THR A 94 1.72 -18.14 10.58
CA THR A 94 1.62 -19.10 11.69
C THR A 94 1.45 -18.37 13.02
N ILE A 95 2.20 -17.30 13.23
CA ILE A 95 2.17 -16.54 14.49
C ILE A 95 0.81 -15.87 14.70
N ILE A 96 0.24 -15.24 13.67
CA ILE A 96 -1.02 -14.51 13.83
C ILE A 96 -2.18 -15.44 14.19
N PRO A 97 -2.41 -16.59 13.50
CA PRO A 97 -3.50 -17.49 13.86
C PRO A 97 -3.40 -18.06 15.26
N TYR A 98 -2.21 -18.49 15.69
CA TYR A 98 -2.04 -19.02 17.04
C TYR A 98 -2.18 -17.94 18.11
N SER A 99 -1.74 -16.70 17.84
CA SER A 99 -1.93 -15.57 18.77
C SER A 99 -3.42 -15.25 18.96
N TYR A 100 -4.18 -15.24 17.87
CA TYR A 100 -5.63 -15.10 17.93
C TYR A 100 -6.29 -16.24 18.70
N ALA A 101 -5.86 -17.48 18.45
CA ALA A 101 -6.36 -18.65 19.15
C ALA A 101 -6.05 -18.63 20.65
N ALA A 102 -4.85 -18.18 21.05
CA ALA A 102 -4.49 -18.01 22.45
C ALA A 102 -5.35 -16.93 23.11
N ALA A 103 -5.51 -15.78 22.47
CA ALA A 103 -6.35 -14.69 22.99
C ALA A 103 -7.80 -15.12 23.21
N THR A 104 -8.41 -15.75 22.20
CA THR A 104 -9.80 -16.21 22.27
C THR A 104 -9.98 -17.39 23.24
N ASN A 105 -8.99 -18.28 23.35
CA ASN A 105 -9.02 -19.34 24.34
C ASN A 105 -8.93 -18.81 25.77
N THR A 106 -8.02 -17.86 26.03
CA THR A 106 -7.79 -17.32 27.38
C THR A 106 -8.88 -16.36 27.83
N VAL A 107 -9.41 -15.53 26.93
CA VAL A 107 -10.42 -14.52 27.27
C VAL A 107 -11.85 -15.09 27.18
N LEU A 108 -12.13 -15.92 26.18
CA LEU A 108 -13.50 -16.38 25.88
C LEU A 108 -13.71 -17.87 26.15
N GLY A 109 -12.66 -18.61 26.54
CA GLY A 109 -12.75 -20.07 26.77
C GLY A 109 -12.95 -20.89 25.50
N LEU A 110 -12.75 -20.31 24.31
CA LEU A 110 -13.00 -20.99 23.04
C LEU A 110 -11.91 -22.05 22.74
N PRO A 111 -12.23 -23.14 22.01
CA PRO A 111 -11.25 -24.17 21.69
C PRO A 111 -10.10 -23.61 20.85
N PHE A 112 -8.86 -23.78 21.33
CA PHE A 112 -7.66 -23.23 20.70
C PHE A 112 -7.50 -23.70 19.25
N GLU A 113 -7.61 -25.00 18.99
CA GLU A 113 -7.44 -25.55 17.64
C GLU A 113 -8.48 -25.00 16.65
N ALA A 114 -9.75 -24.88 17.08
CA ALA A 114 -10.81 -24.33 16.25
C ALA A 114 -10.55 -22.86 15.88
N MET A 115 -10.10 -22.06 16.86
CA MET A 115 -9.80 -20.64 16.63
C MET A 115 -8.51 -20.43 15.81
N ALA A 116 -7.54 -21.34 15.93
CA ALA A 116 -6.34 -21.32 15.11
C ALA A 116 -6.68 -21.62 13.64
N VAL A 117 -7.50 -22.65 13.38
CA VAL A 117 -7.99 -22.96 12.03
C VAL A 117 -8.82 -21.81 11.48
N PHE A 118 -9.76 -21.27 12.26
CA PHE A 118 -10.58 -20.13 11.86
C PHE A 118 -9.74 -18.91 11.45
N SER A 119 -8.78 -18.52 12.29
CA SER A 119 -7.92 -17.37 11.98
C SER A 119 -6.99 -17.65 10.81
N ALA A 120 -6.51 -18.89 10.63
CA ALA A 120 -5.71 -19.25 9.47
C ALA A 120 -6.51 -19.12 8.17
N LEU A 121 -7.75 -19.65 8.15
CA LEU A 121 -8.67 -19.52 7.02
C LEU A 121 -8.96 -18.05 6.69
N TRP A 122 -9.20 -17.22 7.70
CA TRP A 122 -9.44 -15.80 7.52
C TRP A 122 -8.24 -15.08 6.89
N ILE A 123 -7.01 -15.33 7.38
CA ILE A 123 -5.79 -14.71 6.83
C ILE A 123 -5.51 -15.19 5.40
N THR A 124 -5.70 -16.48 5.12
CA THR A 124 -5.56 -17.02 3.77
C THR A 124 -6.61 -16.42 2.83
N GLY A 125 -7.86 -16.29 3.26
CA GLY A 125 -8.91 -15.62 2.50
C GLY A 125 -8.57 -14.16 2.21
N PHE A 126 -8.05 -13.43 3.21
CA PHE A 126 -7.58 -12.05 3.03
C PHE A 126 -6.44 -11.96 2.00
N ALA A 127 -5.44 -12.85 2.10
CA ALA A 127 -4.30 -12.86 1.18
C ALA A 127 -4.73 -13.18 -0.27
N LEU A 128 -5.60 -14.18 -0.46
CA LEU A 128 -6.12 -14.54 -1.78
C LEU A 128 -6.98 -13.43 -2.38
N THR A 129 -7.85 -12.82 -1.59
CA THR A 129 -8.70 -11.71 -2.03
C THR A 129 -7.87 -10.49 -2.42
N SER A 130 -6.83 -10.19 -1.63
CA SER A 130 -5.89 -9.11 -1.95
C SER A 130 -5.10 -9.40 -3.23
N LEU A 131 -4.66 -10.64 -3.44
CA LEU A 131 -3.96 -11.06 -4.65
C LEU A 131 -4.86 -10.97 -5.88
N ASP A 132 -6.11 -11.43 -5.80
CA ASP A 132 -7.10 -11.30 -6.89
C ASP A 132 -7.33 -9.83 -7.24
N THR A 133 -7.60 -9.01 -6.22
CA THR A 133 -7.84 -7.57 -6.40
C THR A 133 -6.63 -6.88 -7.01
N ALA A 134 -5.42 -7.14 -6.51
CA ALA A 134 -4.18 -6.57 -7.03
C ALA A 134 -3.93 -6.99 -8.49
N THR A 135 -4.19 -8.24 -8.84
CA THR A 135 -4.03 -8.74 -10.21
C THR A 135 -5.05 -8.09 -11.15
N ARG A 136 -6.30 -7.92 -10.71
CA ARG A 136 -7.35 -7.22 -11.48
C ARG A 136 -7.01 -5.76 -11.70
N LEU A 137 -6.56 -5.05 -10.67
CA LEU A 137 -6.15 -3.64 -10.76
C LEU A 137 -4.89 -3.47 -11.60
N GLY A 138 -3.89 -4.35 -11.44
CA GLY A 138 -2.69 -4.35 -12.27
C GLY A 138 -3.02 -4.55 -13.76
N ARG A 139 -3.98 -5.43 -14.07
CA ARG A 139 -4.50 -5.59 -15.43
C ARG A 139 -5.18 -4.32 -15.96
N PHE A 140 -5.98 -3.62 -15.13
CA PHE A 140 -6.60 -2.36 -15.55
C PHE A 140 -5.55 -1.28 -15.83
N ALA A 141 -4.56 -1.11 -14.95
CA ALA A 141 -3.44 -0.19 -15.16
C ALA A 141 -2.65 -0.53 -16.43
N TRP A 142 -2.41 -1.83 -16.70
CA TRP A 142 -1.78 -2.28 -17.92
C TRP A 142 -2.58 -1.93 -19.18
N GLN A 143 -3.90 -2.15 -19.16
CA GLN A 143 -4.78 -1.80 -20.27
C GLN A 143 -4.80 -0.29 -20.53
N GLU A 144 -4.81 0.53 -19.47
CA GLU A 144 -4.72 1.98 -19.58
C GLU A 144 -3.39 2.42 -20.20
N LEU A 145 -2.27 1.85 -19.75
CA LEU A 145 -0.94 2.12 -20.30
C LEU A 145 -0.85 1.80 -21.80
N MET A 146 -1.58 0.79 -22.27
CA MET A 146 -1.62 0.40 -23.69
C MET A 146 -2.59 1.25 -24.53
N THR A 147 -3.45 2.09 -23.92
CA THR A 147 -4.46 2.90 -24.64
C THR A 147 -3.88 3.73 -25.80
N PRO A 148 -2.70 4.37 -25.69
CA PRO A 148 -2.12 5.12 -26.80
C PRO A 148 -1.82 4.28 -28.05
N LEU A 149 -1.70 2.94 -27.90
CA LEU A 149 -1.51 2.02 -29.03
C LEU A 149 -2.81 1.74 -29.79
N LYS A 150 -3.98 2.07 -29.22
CA LYS A 150 -5.28 1.85 -29.86
C LYS A 150 -5.36 2.51 -31.24
N ASP A 151 -4.85 3.74 -31.33
CA ASP A 151 -4.89 4.54 -32.55
C ASP A 151 -3.64 4.34 -33.43
N LYS A 152 -2.49 4.03 -32.82
CA LYS A 152 -1.21 3.88 -33.53
C LYS A 152 -0.96 2.46 -34.08
N ALA A 153 -1.38 1.43 -33.36
CA ALA A 153 -1.15 0.02 -33.69
C ALA A 153 -2.29 -0.87 -33.18
N PRO A 154 -3.47 -0.87 -33.85
CA PRO A 154 -4.67 -1.54 -33.37
C PRO A 154 -4.51 -3.07 -33.16
N SER A 155 -3.69 -3.72 -33.99
CA SER A 155 -3.41 -5.16 -33.90
C SER A 155 -2.62 -5.50 -32.63
N VAL A 156 -1.59 -4.70 -32.31
CA VAL A 156 -0.78 -4.84 -31.10
C VAL A 156 -1.61 -4.54 -29.85
N TYR A 157 -2.44 -3.49 -29.90
CA TYR A 157 -3.35 -3.16 -28.81
C TYR A 157 -4.30 -4.31 -28.48
N LYS A 158 -4.90 -4.98 -29.48
CA LYS A 158 -5.81 -6.11 -29.25
C LYS A 158 -5.15 -7.26 -28.48
N VAL A 159 -3.86 -7.50 -28.70
CA VAL A 159 -3.11 -8.54 -27.99
C VAL A 159 -2.72 -8.07 -26.59
N LEU A 160 -2.06 -6.91 -26.47
CA LEU A 160 -1.52 -6.44 -25.20
C LEU A 160 -2.61 -5.97 -24.22
N ALA A 161 -3.73 -5.44 -24.71
CA ALA A 161 -4.86 -5.05 -23.88
C ALA A 161 -5.83 -6.21 -23.60
N ASN A 162 -5.57 -7.42 -24.11
CA ASN A 162 -6.39 -8.59 -23.81
C ASN A 162 -6.36 -8.89 -22.30
N ARG A 163 -7.52 -9.22 -21.72
CA ARG A 163 -7.63 -9.41 -20.26
C ARG A 163 -6.72 -10.52 -19.72
N TRP A 164 -6.53 -11.59 -20.48
CA TRP A 164 -5.73 -12.74 -20.06
C TRP A 164 -4.24 -12.45 -20.22
N VAL A 165 -3.87 -11.85 -21.35
CA VAL A 165 -2.48 -11.46 -21.63
C VAL A 165 -2.00 -10.44 -20.60
N GLY A 166 -2.77 -9.39 -20.32
CA GLY A 166 -2.43 -8.41 -19.30
C GLY A 166 -2.28 -9.04 -17.91
N ALA A 167 -3.20 -9.93 -17.51
CA ALA A 167 -3.08 -10.63 -16.22
C ALA A 167 -1.84 -11.52 -16.14
N ILE A 168 -1.54 -12.28 -17.21
CA ILE A 168 -0.35 -13.15 -17.28
C ILE A 168 0.92 -12.32 -17.21
N ILE A 169 1.01 -11.21 -17.94
CA ILE A 169 2.17 -10.30 -17.89
C ILE A 169 2.39 -9.82 -16.46
N ILE A 170 1.34 -9.33 -15.79
CA ILE A 170 1.43 -8.88 -14.40
C ILE A 170 1.91 -9.99 -13.47
N LEU A 171 1.35 -11.21 -13.58
CA LEU A 171 1.75 -12.34 -12.76
C LEU A 171 3.20 -12.75 -13.04
N VAL A 172 3.60 -12.88 -14.30
CA VAL A 172 4.96 -13.28 -14.70
C VAL A 172 6.00 -12.27 -14.21
N LEU A 173 5.69 -10.97 -14.20
CA LEU A 173 6.57 -9.94 -13.65
C LEU A 173 6.58 -9.94 -12.12
N ALA A 174 5.42 -10.15 -11.48
CA ALA A 174 5.29 -10.08 -10.03
C ALA A 174 5.83 -11.32 -9.30
N THR A 175 5.66 -12.53 -9.84
CA THR A 175 6.03 -13.78 -9.17
C THR A 175 7.52 -13.88 -8.83
N PRO A 176 8.48 -13.58 -9.74
CA PRO A 176 9.91 -13.60 -9.40
C PRO A 176 10.28 -12.58 -8.34
N LEU A 177 9.68 -11.38 -8.39
CA LEU A 177 9.89 -10.33 -7.39
C LEU A 177 9.35 -10.72 -6.01
N ALA A 178 8.24 -11.45 -5.96
CA ALA A 178 7.67 -11.98 -4.72
C ALA A 178 8.53 -13.13 -4.14
N TRP A 179 8.96 -14.07 -4.98
CA TRP A 179 9.71 -15.26 -4.56
C TRP A 179 11.15 -14.94 -4.11
N GLY A 180 11.80 -13.98 -4.76
CA GLY A 180 13.17 -13.55 -4.44
C GLY A 180 13.30 -12.73 -3.15
N ALA A 181 12.25 -12.63 -2.32
CA ALA A 181 12.17 -11.76 -1.16
C ALA A 181 12.48 -10.27 -1.44
N ALA A 182 12.36 -9.85 -2.72
CA ALA A 182 12.65 -8.48 -3.14
C ALA A 182 11.66 -7.48 -2.54
N TRP A 183 10.53 -7.95 -1.99
CA TRP A 183 9.57 -7.15 -1.21
C TRP A 183 10.24 -6.33 -0.11
N LYS A 184 11.36 -6.75 0.48
CA LYS A 184 12.07 -5.97 1.52
C LYS A 184 12.62 -4.63 0.99
N VAL A 185 12.98 -4.57 -0.28
CA VAL A 185 13.48 -3.36 -0.96
C VAL A 185 12.35 -2.66 -1.71
N LEU A 186 11.49 -3.45 -2.36
CA LEU A 186 10.33 -2.94 -3.10
C LEU A 186 9.32 -2.24 -2.17
N TRP A 187 9.19 -2.64 -0.91
CA TRP A 187 8.18 -2.06 -0.02
C TRP A 187 8.43 -0.58 0.30
N PRO A 188 9.66 -0.16 0.70
CA PRO A 188 9.99 1.27 0.79
C PRO A 188 9.82 2.05 -0.52
N ALA A 189 10.17 1.45 -1.67
CA ALA A 189 10.01 2.10 -2.97
C ALA A 189 8.52 2.28 -3.33
N PHE A 190 7.73 1.21 -3.19
CA PHE A 190 6.27 1.22 -3.35
C PHE A 190 5.60 2.24 -2.43
N ALA A 191 6.05 2.31 -1.17
CA ALA A 191 5.59 3.29 -0.21
C ALA A 191 5.76 4.72 -0.70
N GLY A 192 6.99 5.07 -1.12
CA GLY A 192 7.31 6.39 -1.63
C GLY A 192 6.48 6.73 -2.87
N MET A 193 6.36 5.78 -3.80
CA MET A 193 5.51 5.93 -4.98
C MET A 193 4.03 6.13 -4.64
N ASN A 194 3.49 5.40 -3.66
CA ASN A 194 2.10 5.56 -3.25
C ASN A 194 1.84 6.92 -2.58
N GLN A 195 2.79 7.42 -1.80
CA GLN A 195 2.69 8.76 -1.19
C GLN A 195 2.83 9.88 -2.23
N LEU A 196 3.62 9.64 -3.30
CA LEU A 196 3.73 10.54 -4.44
C LEU A 196 2.38 10.64 -5.18
N LEU A 197 1.70 9.52 -5.43
CA LEU A 197 0.35 9.55 -5.99
C LEU A 197 -0.66 10.27 -5.08
N ALA A 198 -0.49 10.17 -3.75
CA ALA A 198 -1.33 10.86 -2.79
C ALA A 198 -1.14 12.38 -2.85
N SER A 199 0.11 12.85 -2.94
CA SER A 199 0.39 14.28 -3.04
C SER A 199 -0.18 14.88 -4.33
N LEU A 200 -0.09 14.16 -5.45
CA LEU A 200 -0.71 14.55 -6.71
C LEU A 200 -2.22 14.67 -6.60
N ALA A 201 -2.89 13.69 -6.01
CA ALA A 201 -4.33 13.74 -5.79
C ALA A 201 -4.72 14.97 -4.93
N LEU A 202 -3.98 15.24 -3.86
CA LEU A 202 -4.21 16.43 -3.01
C LEU A 202 -3.96 17.73 -3.78
N MET A 203 -2.93 17.79 -4.61
CA MET A 203 -2.65 18.94 -5.47
C MET A 203 -3.79 19.17 -6.46
N THR A 204 -4.29 18.13 -7.13
CA THR A 204 -5.45 18.23 -8.03
C THR A 204 -6.69 18.76 -7.31
N VAL A 205 -6.97 18.26 -6.10
CA VAL A 205 -8.09 18.73 -5.28
C VAL A 205 -7.88 20.19 -4.85
N ALA A 206 -6.66 20.58 -4.44
CA ALA A 206 -6.34 21.96 -4.08
C ALA A 206 -6.55 22.92 -5.26
N LEU A 207 -6.13 22.52 -6.47
CA LEU A 207 -6.36 23.30 -7.68
C LEU A 207 -7.85 23.45 -7.99
N TRP A 208 -8.62 22.35 -7.91
CA TRP A 208 -10.06 22.36 -8.11
C TRP A 208 -10.78 23.26 -7.09
N ALA A 209 -10.44 23.15 -5.81
CA ALA A 209 -10.99 23.98 -4.75
C ALA A 209 -10.71 25.47 -4.99
N ALA A 210 -9.50 25.80 -5.45
CA ALA A 210 -9.07 27.18 -5.67
C ALA A 210 -9.69 27.82 -6.92
N LYS A 211 -9.82 27.05 -8.01
CA LYS A 211 -10.22 27.56 -9.33
C LYS A 211 -11.71 27.37 -9.59
N VAL A 212 -12.24 26.18 -9.31
CA VAL A 212 -13.64 25.82 -9.61
C VAL A 212 -14.55 26.26 -8.47
N GLN A 213 -14.26 25.81 -7.24
CA GLN A 213 -15.06 26.18 -6.06
C GLN A 213 -14.79 27.60 -5.57
N ARG A 214 -13.71 28.24 -6.03
CA ARG A 214 -13.30 29.61 -5.68
C ARG A 214 -13.29 29.84 -4.16
N THR A 215 -12.74 28.88 -3.42
CA THR A 215 -12.71 28.94 -1.95
C THR A 215 -11.98 30.17 -1.42
N THR A 216 -12.31 30.55 -0.18
CA THR A 216 -11.68 31.68 0.52
C THR A 216 -10.17 31.50 0.66
N ALA A 217 -9.44 32.56 1.00
CA ALA A 217 -8.00 32.48 1.24
C ALA A 217 -7.65 31.40 2.29
N LEU A 218 -8.48 31.24 3.32
CA LEU A 218 -8.35 30.17 4.31
C LEU A 218 -8.57 28.79 3.69
N GLY A 219 -9.60 28.60 2.85
CA GLY A 219 -9.86 27.34 2.16
C GLY A 219 -8.73 26.93 1.19
N LYS A 220 -8.09 27.92 0.54
CA LYS A 220 -6.87 27.69 -0.24
C LYS A 220 -5.72 27.27 0.70
N GLY A 221 -5.48 28.00 1.79
CA GLY A 221 -4.44 27.65 2.76
C GLY A 221 -4.58 26.23 3.31
N LEU A 222 -5.80 25.79 3.62
CA LEU A 222 -6.09 24.45 4.17
C LEU A 222 -5.94 23.32 3.14
N THR A 223 -6.06 23.61 1.84
CA THR A 223 -5.96 22.58 0.78
C THR A 223 -4.55 22.50 0.19
N PHE A 224 -3.89 23.64 -0.06
CA PHE A 224 -2.53 23.67 -0.61
C PHE A 224 -1.45 23.28 0.40
N THR A 225 -1.59 23.66 1.68
CA THR A 225 -0.59 23.36 2.71
C THR A 225 -0.32 21.86 2.85
N PRO A 226 -1.32 20.98 3.09
CA PRO A 226 -1.06 19.54 3.18
C PRO A 226 -0.58 18.94 1.85
N ALA A 227 -1.06 19.45 0.71
CA ALA A 227 -0.64 18.97 -0.60
C ALA A 227 0.86 19.21 -0.86
N PHE A 228 1.34 20.44 -0.64
CA PHE A 228 2.75 20.77 -0.81
C PHE A 228 3.64 20.18 0.28
N PHE A 229 3.17 20.14 1.53
CA PHE A 229 3.91 19.50 2.61
C PHE A 229 4.19 18.03 2.29
N LEU A 230 3.16 17.28 1.86
CA LEU A 230 3.32 15.89 1.46
C LEU A 230 4.21 15.75 0.22
N TRP A 231 4.03 16.61 -0.79
CA TRP A 231 4.85 16.59 -2.00
C TRP A 231 6.34 16.81 -1.69
N ILE A 232 6.68 17.83 -0.89
CA ILE A 232 8.06 18.14 -0.51
C ILE A 232 8.68 16.99 0.28
N THR A 233 8.00 16.52 1.32
CA THR A 233 8.54 15.46 2.19
C THR A 233 8.79 14.16 1.45
N VAL A 234 7.86 13.76 0.56
CA VAL A 234 8.01 12.55 -0.27
C VAL A 234 9.10 12.71 -1.32
N THR A 235 9.18 13.88 -1.97
CA THR A 235 10.21 14.16 -2.99
C THR A 235 11.61 14.09 -2.38
N VAL A 236 11.81 14.74 -1.23
CA VAL A 236 13.08 14.69 -0.49
C VAL A 236 13.41 13.27 -0.05
N ALA A 237 12.43 12.52 0.46
CA ALA A 237 12.63 11.14 0.87
C ALA A 237 13.00 10.21 -0.29
N LEU A 238 12.39 10.37 -1.47
CA LEU A 238 12.72 9.58 -2.67
C LEU A 238 14.10 9.94 -3.22
N ILE A 239 14.49 11.22 -3.22
CA ILE A 239 15.85 11.64 -3.58
C ILE A 239 16.88 10.99 -2.65
N TRP A 240 16.63 11.01 -1.34
CA TRP A 240 17.51 10.36 -0.37
C TRP A 240 17.56 8.84 -0.58
N TYR A 241 16.41 8.21 -0.84
CA TYR A 241 16.33 6.77 -1.11
C TYR A 241 17.16 6.38 -2.34
N GLU A 242 17.07 7.14 -3.43
CA GLU A 242 17.88 6.96 -4.63
C GLU A 242 19.37 7.21 -4.39
N ALA A 243 19.73 8.20 -3.58
CA ALA A 243 21.13 8.55 -3.35
C ALA A 243 21.82 7.58 -2.38
N VAL A 244 21.11 7.03 -1.39
CA VAL A 244 21.71 6.29 -0.27
C VAL A 244 21.33 4.81 -0.27
N VAL A 245 20.05 4.48 -0.49
CA VAL A 245 19.55 3.10 -0.32
C VAL A 245 19.74 2.27 -1.59
N VAL A 246 19.49 2.86 -2.76
CA VAL A 246 19.63 2.17 -4.05
C VAL A 246 21.08 1.73 -4.32
N PRO A 247 22.13 2.56 -4.18
CA PRO A 247 23.51 2.14 -4.42
C PRO A 247 23.95 1.02 -3.48
N ALA A 248 23.61 1.12 -2.19
CA ALA A 248 23.89 0.07 -1.22
C ALA A 248 23.18 -1.25 -1.55
N THR A 249 22.00 -1.18 -2.17
CA THR A 249 21.24 -2.34 -2.63
C THR A 249 21.84 -2.94 -3.90
N VAL A 250 22.28 -2.12 -4.85
CA VAL A 250 22.96 -2.58 -6.08
C VAL A 250 24.20 -3.42 -5.74
N VAL A 251 24.96 -3.02 -4.72
CA VAL A 251 26.13 -3.79 -4.26
C VAL A 251 25.73 -5.17 -3.71
N LYS A 252 24.60 -5.28 -3.01
CA LYS A 252 24.15 -6.55 -2.40
C LYS A 252 23.37 -7.46 -3.36
N ASN A 253 22.55 -6.87 -4.22
CA ASN A 253 21.74 -7.56 -5.22
C ASN A 253 21.55 -6.61 -6.43
N PRO A 254 22.42 -6.71 -7.45
CA PRO A 254 22.42 -5.80 -8.58
C PRO A 254 21.07 -5.74 -9.31
N LEU A 255 20.46 -6.90 -9.58
CA LEU A 255 19.19 -6.97 -10.32
C LEU A 255 18.08 -6.20 -9.60
N THR A 256 17.92 -6.43 -8.29
CA THR A 256 16.91 -5.73 -7.50
C THR A 256 17.22 -4.25 -7.33
N GLY A 257 18.50 -3.91 -7.09
CA GLY A 257 18.93 -2.52 -6.93
C GLY A 257 18.66 -1.68 -8.18
N TYR A 258 19.06 -2.16 -9.36
CA TYR A 258 18.79 -1.47 -10.62
C TYR A 258 17.30 -1.40 -10.94
N THR A 259 16.56 -2.49 -10.73
CA THR A 259 15.12 -2.50 -11.01
C THR A 259 14.39 -1.47 -10.16
N VAL A 260 14.67 -1.44 -8.86
CA VAL A 260 14.04 -0.50 -7.94
C VAL A 260 14.45 0.94 -8.27
N GLY A 261 15.75 1.21 -8.43
CA GLY A 261 16.25 2.54 -8.78
C GLY A 261 15.70 3.09 -10.10
N ILE A 262 15.49 2.24 -11.11
CA ILE A 262 14.84 2.67 -12.35
C ILE A 262 13.38 3.07 -12.08
N ILE A 263 12.65 2.27 -11.31
CA ILE A 263 11.23 2.54 -11.00
C ILE A 263 11.10 3.84 -10.20
N THR A 264 11.88 4.02 -9.13
CA THR A 264 11.80 5.21 -8.28
C THR A 264 12.36 6.45 -8.97
N GLY A 265 13.41 6.31 -9.79
CA GLY A 265 13.95 7.39 -10.61
C GLY A 265 12.97 7.89 -11.67
N VAL A 266 12.31 6.97 -12.40
CA VAL A 266 11.22 7.34 -13.34
C VAL A 266 10.07 8.00 -12.59
N GLY A 267 9.70 7.45 -11.42
CA GLY A 267 8.67 8.04 -10.56
C GLY A 267 8.98 9.48 -10.15
N LEU A 268 10.23 9.76 -9.77
CA LEU A 268 10.69 11.09 -9.40
C LEU A 268 10.65 12.06 -10.59
N ALA A 269 11.06 11.61 -11.78
CA ALA A 269 10.98 12.41 -12.99
C ALA A 269 9.53 12.78 -13.34
N LEU A 270 8.62 11.81 -13.29
CA LEU A 270 7.18 12.03 -13.50
C LEU A 270 6.59 12.98 -12.45
N ASN A 271 7.01 12.86 -11.20
CA ASN A 271 6.57 13.76 -10.13
C ASN A 271 6.92 15.23 -10.41
N ILE A 272 8.15 15.49 -10.89
CA ILE A 272 8.59 16.84 -11.25
C ILE A 272 7.79 17.34 -12.46
N MET A 273 7.59 16.51 -13.47
CA MET A 273 6.77 16.84 -14.63
C MET A 273 5.35 17.25 -14.21
N LEU A 274 4.73 16.49 -13.31
CA LEU A 274 3.36 16.76 -12.85
C LEU A 274 3.27 18.01 -11.96
N LEU A 275 4.31 18.32 -11.18
CA LEU A 275 4.39 19.62 -10.50
C LEU A 275 4.43 20.76 -11.52
N ILE A 276 5.20 20.64 -12.59
CA ILE A 276 5.25 21.64 -13.66
C ILE A 276 3.85 21.82 -14.27
N ASP A 277 3.17 20.73 -14.61
CA ASP A 277 1.81 20.78 -15.15
C ASP A 277 0.82 21.46 -14.19
N PHE A 278 0.92 21.17 -12.89
CA PHE A 278 0.12 21.83 -11.86
C PHE A 278 0.38 23.34 -11.80
N LEU A 279 1.64 23.77 -11.83
CA LEU A 279 2.01 25.19 -11.83
C LEU A 279 1.52 25.89 -13.10
N LEU A 280 1.59 25.22 -14.25
CA LEU A 280 1.04 25.73 -15.51
C LEU A 280 -0.49 25.83 -15.42
N ALA A 281 -1.17 24.83 -14.84
CA ALA A 281 -2.62 24.84 -14.66
C ALA A 281 -3.10 25.94 -13.71
N LEU A 282 -2.32 26.28 -12.68
CA LEU A 282 -2.60 27.45 -11.82
C LEU A 282 -2.61 28.77 -12.59
N ARG A 283 -1.78 28.89 -13.63
CA ARG A 283 -1.71 30.10 -14.47
C ARG A 283 -2.80 30.14 -15.53
N ARG A 284 -3.40 29.00 -15.90
CA ARG A 284 -4.48 28.95 -16.88
C ARG A 284 -5.74 29.66 -16.34
N PRO A 285 -6.46 30.40 -17.20
CA PRO A 285 -7.77 30.91 -16.84
C PRO A 285 -8.73 29.76 -16.55
N THR A 286 -9.67 29.99 -15.63
CA THR A 286 -10.71 29.02 -15.30
C THR A 286 -11.48 28.65 -16.57
N PRO A 287 -11.74 27.36 -16.84
CA PRO A 287 -12.64 26.97 -17.92
C PRO A 287 -13.98 27.68 -17.73
N SER A 288 -14.50 28.29 -18.79
CA SER A 288 -15.89 28.75 -18.81
C SER A 288 -16.78 27.51 -18.76
N THR A 289 -17.52 27.36 -17.66
CA THR A 289 -18.60 26.38 -17.53
C THR A 289 -19.71 26.68 -18.50
#